data_AF-A0A9D2VFP5-F1
#
_entry.id   AF-A0A9D2VFP5-F1
#
_cell.length_a   1.000
_cell.length_b   1.000
_cell.length_c   1.000
_cell.angle_alpha   90.00
_cell.angle_beta   90.00
_cell.angle_gamma   90.00
#
_symmetry.space_group_name_H-M   'P 1'
#
loop_
_entity.id
_entity.type
_entity.pdbx_description
1 polymer ?
#
loop_
_entity_poly.entity_id
_entity_poly.type
_entity_poly.pdbx_seq_one_letter_code
_entity_poly.pdbx_strand_id
1 'polypeptide(L)'
;LSSIFRGAGVGSFFGILPGTGGTIASFMSYAMEKKINKNSKNFGHGAIEGVASPESANSSAAQTAFIPTMTLGIPGDAIMALMLGAMMIHNIQPGPQLMTEHPTVFWGLIASFWVGNLLLLVLNIPLIGMWVRLLSVPYRLIYPAVLLFICLGVYSANNNLFDVWIVLAIGVFGFVFSRLGFEPAPLLLGIVLGPMVEENFRRALLLSRGDMTVFLTRPISGVCMTVAFIIVGFVIYRRVIRRKGLVKVQSN
;
A
#
# COMPACT_ATOMS: atom_id res chain seq x y z
N LEU A 1 -16.20 9.47 18.56
CA LEU A 1 -16.48 8.06 18.14
C LEU A 1 -17.09 7.94 16.74
N SER A 2 -18.14 8.69 16.38
CA SER A 2 -18.74 8.57 15.04
C SER A 2 -17.73 8.78 13.89
N SER A 3 -16.75 9.68 14.05
CA SER A 3 -15.66 9.92 13.09
C SER A 3 -14.67 8.76 13.00
N ILE A 4 -14.46 8.02 14.10
CA ILE A 4 -13.61 6.81 14.17
C ILE A 4 -14.26 5.68 13.36
N PHE A 5 -15.55 5.39 13.60
CA PHE A 5 -16.27 4.35 12.85
C PHE A 5 -16.38 4.67 11.36
N ARG A 6 -16.63 5.93 11.01
CA ARG A 6 -16.64 6.38 9.60
C ARG A 6 -15.26 6.21 8.96
N GLY A 7 -14.21 6.63 9.67
CA GLY A 7 -12.83 6.46 9.19
C GLY A 7 -12.44 5.00 9.03
N ALA A 8 -12.76 4.14 10.00
CA ALA A 8 -12.55 2.71 9.92
C ALA A 8 -13.30 2.08 8.74
N GLY A 9 -14.56 2.49 8.48
CA GLY A 9 -15.32 2.01 7.32
C GLY A 9 -14.68 2.40 5.97
N VAL A 10 -14.24 3.66 5.84
CA VAL A 10 -13.51 4.14 4.66
C VAL A 10 -12.18 3.39 4.53
N GLY A 11 -11.43 3.24 5.62
CA GLY A 11 -10.18 2.49 5.70
C GLY A 11 -10.34 1.06 5.23
N SER A 12 -11.31 0.34 5.77
CA SER A 12 -11.60 -1.05 5.40
C SER A 12 -11.92 -1.20 3.92
N PHE A 13 -12.75 -0.31 3.36
CA PHE A 13 -13.11 -0.33 1.93
C PHE A 13 -11.89 -0.09 1.03
N PHE A 14 -11.09 0.94 1.32
CA PHE A 14 -9.91 1.26 0.52
C PHE A 14 -8.73 0.31 0.77
N GLY A 15 -8.66 -0.38 1.91
CA GLY A 15 -7.61 -1.37 2.17
C GLY A 15 -7.83 -2.70 1.45
N ILE A 16 -9.08 -3.10 1.19
CA ILE A 16 -9.38 -4.31 0.38
C ILE A 16 -9.00 -4.09 -1.09
N LEU A 17 -9.04 -2.84 -1.55
CA LEU A 17 -8.71 -2.49 -2.93
C LEU A 17 -7.19 -2.60 -3.16
N PRO A 18 -6.74 -3.39 -4.15
CA PRO A 18 -5.33 -3.46 -4.48
C PRO A 18 -4.80 -2.12 -5.01
N GLY A 19 -3.64 -1.70 -4.52
CA GLY A 19 -2.90 -0.53 -5.01
C GLY A 19 -3.37 0.82 -4.48
N THR A 20 -4.43 0.89 -3.67
CA THR A 20 -4.92 2.16 -3.12
C THR A 20 -4.18 2.61 -1.86
N GLY A 21 -3.55 1.70 -1.11
CA GLY A 21 -2.69 2.04 0.03
C GLY A 21 -3.39 2.74 1.21
N GLY A 22 -2.75 2.66 2.39
CA GLY A 22 -3.27 3.31 3.61
C GLY A 22 -3.35 4.83 3.50
N THR A 23 -2.44 5.44 2.74
CA THR A 23 -2.35 6.91 2.62
C THR A 23 -3.57 7.52 1.92
N ILE A 24 -4.03 6.91 0.81
CA ILE A 24 -5.23 7.39 0.10
C ILE A 24 -6.45 7.20 0.98
N ALA A 25 -6.55 6.09 1.72
CA ALA A 25 -7.64 5.84 2.65
C ALA A 25 -7.73 6.94 3.73
N SER A 26 -6.60 7.31 4.34
CA SER A 26 -6.52 8.40 5.33
C SER A 26 -6.90 9.76 4.74
N PHE A 27 -6.42 10.08 3.53
CA PHE A 27 -6.78 11.34 2.85
C PHE A 27 -8.26 11.40 2.48
N MET A 28 -8.82 10.31 1.97
CA MET A 28 -10.25 10.21 1.65
C MET A 28 -11.11 10.32 2.91
N SER A 29 -10.69 9.66 4.00
CA SER A 29 -11.34 9.77 5.30
C SER A 29 -11.32 11.20 5.82
N TYR A 30 -10.18 11.89 5.72
CA TYR A 30 -10.05 13.29 6.09
C TYR A 30 -11.00 14.19 5.28
N ALA A 31 -11.01 14.03 3.96
CA ALA A 31 -11.86 14.82 3.06
C ALA A 31 -13.35 14.58 3.30
N MET A 32 -13.74 13.32 3.55
CA MET A 32 -15.10 12.94 3.88
C MET A 32 -15.53 13.53 5.24
N GLU A 33 -14.69 13.41 6.27
CA GLU A 33 -15.00 13.92 7.60
C GLU A 33 -15.08 15.45 7.61
N LYS A 34 -14.21 16.14 6.86
CA LYS A 34 -14.28 17.59 6.66
C LYS A 34 -15.59 18.03 6.01
N LYS A 35 -16.15 17.24 5.09
CA LYS A 35 -17.41 17.57 4.40
C LYS A 35 -18.64 17.31 5.26
N ILE A 36 -18.61 16.29 6.11
CA ILE A 36 -19.76 15.84 6.90
C ILE A 36 -19.83 16.56 8.26
N ASN A 37 -18.68 16.87 8.86
CA ASN A 37 -18.64 17.39 10.22
C ASN A 37 -19.03 18.87 10.27
N LYS A 38 -20.01 19.21 11.11
CA LYS A 38 -20.44 20.59 11.40
C LYS A 38 -19.30 21.44 11.97
N ASN A 39 -18.31 20.81 12.61
CA ASN A 39 -17.13 21.45 13.18
C ASN A 39 -15.96 21.60 12.18
N SER A 40 -16.23 21.56 10.86
CA SER A 40 -15.23 21.65 9.80
C SER A 40 -14.30 22.87 9.90
N LYS A 41 -14.72 23.95 10.59
CA LYS A 41 -13.91 25.17 10.76
C LYS A 41 -12.66 24.96 11.62
N ASN A 42 -12.68 23.98 12.52
CA ASN A 42 -11.56 23.70 13.44
C ASN A 42 -10.56 22.66 12.86
N PHE A 43 -10.81 22.15 11.65
CA PHE A 43 -9.89 21.21 11.00
C PHE A 43 -8.59 21.94 10.64
N GLY A 44 -7.45 21.36 11.05
CA GLY A 44 -6.13 22.00 10.94
C GLY A 44 -5.71 22.81 12.16
N HIS A 45 -6.61 23.05 13.12
CA HIS A 45 -6.35 23.78 14.37
C HIS A 45 -6.42 22.87 15.61
N GLY A 46 -6.24 21.56 15.42
CA GLY A 46 -6.25 20.58 16.52
C GLY A 46 -7.59 19.88 16.77
N ALA A 47 -8.55 19.93 15.83
CA ALA A 47 -9.78 19.13 15.94
C ALA A 47 -9.46 17.62 16.02
N ILE A 48 -9.89 16.97 17.10
CA ILE A 48 -9.66 15.54 17.35
C ILE A 48 -10.23 14.70 16.21
N GLU A 49 -11.37 15.07 15.65
CA GLU A 49 -12.01 14.38 14.53
C GLU A 49 -11.15 14.41 13.26
N GLY A 50 -10.35 15.45 13.08
CA GLY A 50 -9.44 15.62 11.95
C GLY A 50 -8.21 14.70 12.00
N VAL A 51 -7.90 14.11 13.16
CA VAL A 51 -6.81 13.15 13.34
C VAL A 51 -7.37 11.75 13.58
N ALA A 52 -8.38 11.62 14.43
CA ALA A 52 -8.96 10.34 14.80
C ALA A 52 -9.57 9.59 13.60
N SER A 53 -10.20 10.30 12.66
CA SER A 53 -10.78 9.65 11.47
C SER A 53 -9.71 9.13 10.50
N PRO A 54 -8.72 9.93 10.05
CA PRO A 54 -7.63 9.44 9.21
C PRO A 54 -6.75 8.35 9.84
N GLU A 55 -6.49 8.43 11.15
CA GLU A 55 -5.73 7.39 11.87
C GLU A 55 -6.50 6.08 11.96
N SER A 56 -7.82 6.16 12.21
CA SER A 56 -8.68 4.97 12.17
C SER A 56 -8.71 4.37 10.77
N ALA A 57 -8.78 5.20 9.73
CA ALA A 57 -8.75 4.75 8.35
C ALA A 57 -7.43 4.08 7.98
N ASN A 58 -6.29 4.64 8.41
CA ASN A 58 -4.97 4.05 8.18
C ASN A 58 -4.86 2.67 8.84
N SER A 59 -5.25 2.58 10.11
CA SER A 59 -5.15 1.35 10.90
C SER A 59 -6.07 0.24 10.37
N SER A 60 -7.30 0.58 9.97
CA SER A 60 -8.21 -0.38 9.33
C SER A 60 -7.73 -0.78 7.93
N ALA A 61 -7.26 0.17 7.11
CA ALA A 61 -6.75 -0.13 5.77
C ALA A 61 -5.53 -1.07 5.79
N ALA A 62 -4.61 -0.87 6.74
CA ALA A 62 -3.45 -1.74 6.90
C ALA A 62 -3.85 -3.19 7.22
N GLN A 63 -4.87 -3.39 8.06
CA GLN A 63 -5.37 -4.72 8.41
C GLN A 63 -6.15 -5.35 7.26
N THR A 64 -7.00 -4.59 6.57
CA THR A 64 -7.80 -5.16 5.48
C THR A 64 -6.99 -5.40 4.21
N ALA A 65 -5.83 -4.72 4.04
CA ALA A 65 -4.88 -5.00 2.95
C ALA A 65 -4.27 -6.41 3.02
N PHE A 66 -4.28 -7.06 4.19
CA PHE A 66 -3.88 -8.47 4.29
C PHE A 66 -4.89 -9.42 3.65
N ILE A 67 -6.17 -9.06 3.59
CA ILE A 67 -7.21 -9.93 3.03
C ILE A 67 -6.90 -10.30 1.57
N PRO A 68 -6.78 -9.35 0.61
CA PRO A 68 -6.44 -9.68 -0.77
C PRO A 68 -5.03 -10.27 -0.89
N THR A 69 -4.10 -9.81 -0.07
CA THR A 69 -2.70 -10.28 -0.09
C THR A 69 -2.61 -11.77 0.28
N MET A 70 -3.29 -12.20 1.33
CA MET A 70 -3.24 -13.58 1.81
C MET A 70 -4.16 -14.51 1.02
N THR A 71 -5.31 -14.01 0.55
CA THR A 71 -6.31 -14.86 -0.14
C THR A 71 -6.09 -14.95 -1.63
N LEU A 72 -5.63 -13.86 -2.27
CA LEU A 72 -5.43 -13.80 -3.73
C LEU A 72 -3.96 -13.75 -4.12
N GLY A 73 -3.04 -13.55 -3.17
CA GLY A 73 -1.62 -13.31 -3.47
C GLY A 73 -1.39 -11.95 -4.13
N ILE A 74 -2.38 -11.04 -4.09
CA ILE A 74 -2.31 -9.71 -4.73
C ILE A 74 -2.12 -8.65 -3.65
N PRO A 75 -1.00 -7.91 -3.65
CA PRO A 75 -0.69 -6.93 -2.63
C PRO A 75 -1.62 -5.72 -2.68
N GLY A 76 -2.13 -5.34 -1.51
CA GLY A 76 -2.93 -4.12 -1.30
C GLY A 76 -2.13 -2.82 -1.43
N ASP A 77 -0.86 -2.85 -1.03
CA ASP A 77 0.04 -1.71 -1.01
C ASP A 77 1.52 -2.15 -1.08
N ALA A 78 2.44 -1.18 -1.01
CA ALA A 78 3.87 -1.46 -1.08
C ALA A 78 4.39 -2.31 0.10
N ILE A 79 3.80 -2.15 1.29
CA ILE A 79 4.20 -2.90 2.48
C ILE A 79 3.77 -4.36 2.32
N MET A 80 2.57 -4.61 1.80
CA MET A 80 2.08 -5.95 1.49
C MET A 80 2.90 -6.60 0.38
N ALA A 81 3.36 -5.84 -0.63
CA ALA A 81 4.26 -6.38 -1.65
C ALA A 81 5.59 -6.84 -1.04
N LEU A 82 6.19 -6.06 -0.14
CA LEU A 82 7.38 -6.48 0.59
C LEU A 82 7.12 -7.72 1.45
N MET A 83 5.95 -7.79 2.10
CA MET A 83 5.54 -8.98 2.86
C MET A 83 5.40 -10.23 1.98
N LEU A 84 4.78 -10.11 0.79
CA LEU A 84 4.72 -11.20 -0.20
C LEU A 84 6.13 -11.65 -0.59
N GLY A 85 7.02 -10.69 -0.88
CA GLY A 85 8.42 -10.98 -1.18
C GLY A 85 9.11 -11.77 -0.06
N ALA A 86 8.94 -11.33 1.19
CA ALA A 86 9.48 -12.03 2.35
C ALA A 86 8.91 -13.45 2.52
N MET A 87 7.58 -13.62 2.37
CA MET A 87 6.94 -14.93 2.45
C MET A 87 7.45 -15.87 1.36
N MET A 88 7.59 -15.39 0.12
CA MET A 88 8.15 -16.16 -0.98
C MET A 88 9.60 -16.58 -0.73
N ILE A 89 10.43 -15.72 -0.12
CA ILE A 89 11.80 -16.08 0.30
C ILE A 89 11.77 -17.24 1.31
N HIS A 90 10.76 -17.30 2.17
CA HIS A 90 10.55 -18.40 3.12
C HIS A 90 9.76 -19.58 2.54
N ASN A 91 9.57 -19.67 1.22
CA ASN A 91 8.79 -20.69 0.53
C ASN A 91 7.31 -20.78 0.96
N ILE A 92 6.75 -19.69 1.49
CA ILE A 92 5.33 -19.59 1.82
C ILE A 92 4.67 -18.84 0.67
N GLN A 93 3.87 -19.55 -0.14
CA GLN A 93 3.17 -18.94 -1.26
C GLN A 93 1.79 -18.43 -0.83
N PRO A 94 1.55 -17.11 -0.85
CA PRO A 94 0.26 -16.54 -0.44
C PRO A 94 -0.80 -16.78 -1.50
N GLY A 95 -2.03 -17.03 -1.08
CA GLY A 95 -3.14 -17.37 -1.98
C GLY A 95 -4.18 -18.26 -1.31
N PRO A 96 -5.17 -18.78 -2.07
CA PRO A 96 -6.27 -19.56 -1.50
C PRO A 96 -5.79 -20.83 -0.79
N GLN A 97 -4.66 -21.38 -1.23
CA GLN A 97 -4.03 -22.59 -0.68
C GLN A 97 -3.29 -22.33 0.64
N LEU A 98 -2.98 -21.07 0.98
CA LEU A 98 -2.25 -20.77 2.21
C LEU A 98 -3.01 -21.21 3.46
N MET A 99 -4.33 -21.11 3.44
CA MET A 99 -5.20 -21.56 4.54
C MET A 99 -5.16 -23.08 4.73
N THR A 100 -4.88 -23.85 3.68
CA THR A 100 -4.82 -25.32 3.71
C THR A 100 -3.41 -25.85 3.92
N GLU A 101 -2.41 -25.26 3.28
CA GLU A 101 -1.02 -25.73 3.34
C GLU A 101 -0.27 -25.20 4.58
N HIS A 102 -0.57 -23.96 4.99
CA HIS A 102 0.07 -23.32 6.14
C HIS A 102 -0.97 -22.76 7.14
N PRO A 103 -1.84 -23.61 7.71
CA PRO A 103 -2.91 -23.18 8.61
C PRO A 103 -2.36 -22.51 9.88
N THR A 104 -1.22 -22.98 10.39
CA THR A 104 -0.56 -22.40 11.56
C THR A 104 -0.07 -20.98 11.31
N VAL A 105 0.45 -20.68 10.12
CA VAL A 105 0.89 -19.34 9.72
C VAL A 105 -0.33 -18.42 9.55
N PHE A 106 -1.38 -18.91 8.89
CA PHE A 106 -2.59 -18.13 8.66
C PHE A 106 -3.31 -17.76 9.97
N TRP A 107 -3.61 -18.74 10.82
CA TRP A 107 -4.26 -18.50 12.11
C TRP A 107 -3.34 -17.79 13.11
N GLY A 108 -2.03 -18.06 13.05
CA GLY A 108 -1.03 -17.34 13.84
C GLY A 108 -1.00 -15.85 13.49
N LEU A 109 -1.11 -15.49 12.20
CA LEU A 109 -1.20 -14.09 11.77
C LEU A 109 -2.49 -13.43 12.28
N ILE A 110 -3.64 -14.09 12.14
CA ILE A 110 -4.92 -13.55 12.63
C ILE A 110 -4.87 -13.33 14.14
N ALA A 111 -4.35 -14.30 14.90
CA ALA A 111 -4.14 -14.15 16.33
C ALA A 111 -3.16 -12.99 16.65
N SER A 112 -2.12 -12.83 15.82
CA SER A 112 -1.15 -11.74 15.95
C SER A 112 -1.76 -10.37 15.69
N PHE A 113 -2.86 -10.23 14.95
CA PHE A 113 -3.56 -8.95 14.86
C PHE A 113 -4.18 -8.54 16.19
N TRP A 114 -4.76 -9.47 16.94
CA TRP A 114 -5.31 -9.17 18.27
C TRP A 114 -4.20 -8.79 19.25
N VAL A 115 -3.17 -9.63 19.35
CA VAL A 115 -2.03 -9.40 20.24
C VAL A 115 -1.26 -8.15 19.83
N GLY A 116 -1.01 -7.97 18.53
CA GLY A 116 -0.29 -6.85 17.95
C GLY A 116 -1.01 -5.53 18.17
N ASN A 117 -2.33 -5.45 18.01
CA ASN A 117 -3.08 -4.22 18.32
C ASN A 117 -3.05 -3.89 19.82
N LEU A 118 -3.13 -4.90 20.70
CA LEU A 118 -3.01 -4.70 22.14
C LEU A 118 -1.61 -4.18 22.49
N LEU A 119 -0.57 -4.80 21.95
CA LEU A 119 0.82 -4.41 22.13
C LEU A 119 1.07 -3.00 21.55
N LEU A 120 0.48 -2.68 20.40
CA LEU A 120 0.54 -1.35 19.79
C LEU A 120 -0.06 -0.28 20.70
N LEU A 121 -1.16 -0.56 21.39
CA LEU A 121 -1.76 0.34 22.37
C LEU A 121 -0.86 0.53 23.59
N VAL A 122 -0.34 -0.57 24.14
CA VAL A 122 0.58 -0.56 25.29
C VAL A 122 1.88 0.17 24.98
N LEU A 123 2.40 0.08 23.75
CA LEU A 123 3.59 0.82 23.33
C LEU A 123 3.29 2.28 22.97
N ASN A 124 2.21 2.57 22.22
CA ASN A 124 1.96 3.93 21.74
C ASN A 124 1.63 4.92 22.85
N ILE A 125 0.81 4.52 23.83
CA ILE A 125 0.37 5.43 24.91
C ILE A 125 1.57 6.00 25.69
N PRO A 126 2.53 5.20 26.21
CA PRO A 126 3.69 5.73 26.92
C PRO A 126 4.72 6.38 25.98
N LEU A 127 4.91 5.86 24.76
CA LEU A 127 5.94 6.37 23.85
C LEU A 127 5.53 7.62 23.07
N ILE A 128 4.26 8.05 23.10
CA ILE A 128 3.79 9.23 22.36
C ILE A 128 4.63 10.49 22.64
N GLY A 129 5.08 10.67 23.89
CA GLY A 129 5.97 11.78 24.25
C GLY A 129 7.34 11.72 23.57
N MET A 130 7.86 10.51 23.32
CA MET A 130 9.10 10.31 22.56
C MET A 130 8.87 10.55 21.06
N TRP A 131 7.79 10.04 20.50
CA TRP A 131 7.45 10.23 19.08
C TRP A 131 7.27 11.70 18.72
N VAL A 132 6.62 12.48 19.58
CA VAL A 132 6.47 13.94 19.38
C VAL A 132 7.82 14.65 19.43
N ARG A 133 8.75 14.23 20.30
CA ARG A 133 10.12 14.78 20.34
C ARG A 133 10.95 14.36 19.13
N LEU A 134 10.69 13.20 18.54
CA LEU A 134 11.39 12.78 17.33
C LEU A 134 11.11 13.75 16.16
N LEU A 135 9.90 14.31 16.08
CA LEU A 135 9.52 15.28 15.06
C LEU A 135 10.32 16.59 15.14
N SER A 136 10.92 16.93 16.29
CA SER A 136 11.79 18.11 16.41
C SER A 136 13.25 17.83 16.05
N VAL A 137 13.63 16.58 15.80
CA VAL A 137 14.98 16.23 15.37
C VAL A 137 15.17 16.66 13.91
N PRO A 138 16.23 17.42 13.59
CA PRO A 138 16.45 17.90 12.23
C PRO A 138 16.67 16.73 11.26
N TYR A 139 16.03 16.81 10.09
CA TYR A 139 16.09 15.78 9.04
C TYR A 139 17.53 15.41 8.63
N ARG A 140 18.47 16.36 8.74
CA ARG A 140 19.90 16.17 8.47
C ARG A 140 20.55 15.10 9.37
N LEU A 141 20.04 14.87 10.57
CA LEU A 141 20.54 13.83 11.48
C LEU A 141 19.81 12.51 11.29
N ILE A 142 18.50 12.55 11.02
CA ILE A 142 17.68 11.34 10.83
C ILE A 142 18.15 10.57 9.59
N TYR A 143 18.40 11.26 8.48
CA TYR A 143 18.76 10.64 7.22
C TYR A 143 20.03 9.74 7.29
N PRO A 144 21.19 10.22 7.78
CA PRO A 144 22.38 9.37 7.90
C PRO A 144 22.21 8.25 8.94
N ALA A 145 21.43 8.47 10.01
CA ALA A 145 21.14 7.42 10.98
C ALA A 145 20.34 6.27 10.33
N VAL A 146 19.30 6.60 9.54
CA VAL A 146 18.51 5.61 8.79
C VAL A 146 19.39 4.85 7.79
N LEU A 147 20.25 5.54 7.03
CA LEU A 147 21.18 4.87 6.12
C LEU A 147 22.13 3.92 6.85
N LEU A 148 22.67 4.33 8.00
CA LEU A 148 23.50 3.46 8.84
C LEU A 148 22.74 2.22 9.28
N PHE A 149 21.51 2.36 9.77
CA PHE A 149 20.69 1.22 10.18
C PHE A 149 20.35 0.28 9.03
N ILE A 150 20.08 0.81 7.83
CA ILE A 150 19.86 -0.01 6.63
C ILE A 150 21.13 -0.80 6.29
N CYS A 151 22.31 -0.15 6.28
CA CYS A 151 23.57 -0.82 5.99
C CYS A 151 23.89 -1.90 7.04
N LEU A 152 23.69 -1.59 8.32
CA LEU A 152 23.88 -2.54 9.42
C LEU A 152 22.89 -3.71 9.33
N GLY A 153 21.63 -3.47 8.99
CA GLY A 153 20.62 -4.52 8.85
C GLY A 153 20.95 -5.50 7.73
N VAL A 154 21.37 -4.99 6.58
CA VAL A 154 21.78 -5.80 5.43
C VAL A 154 23.05 -6.58 5.75
N TYR A 155 24.03 -5.92 6.37
CA TYR A 155 25.26 -6.58 6.81
C TYR A 155 24.96 -7.69 7.83
N SER A 156 24.03 -7.48 8.76
CA SER A 156 23.66 -8.47 9.78
C SER A 156 23.03 -9.74 9.19
N ALA A 157 22.33 -9.63 8.05
CA ALA A 157 21.65 -10.77 7.43
C ALA A 157 22.63 -11.82 6.88
N ASN A 158 23.66 -11.37 6.14
CA ASN A 158 24.58 -12.26 5.42
C ASN A 158 26.06 -12.10 5.80
N ASN A 159 26.40 -11.19 6.73
CA ASN A 159 27.78 -10.80 7.08
C ASN A 159 28.66 -10.45 5.87
N ASN A 160 28.05 -9.93 4.80
CA ASN A 160 28.73 -9.65 3.54
C ASN A 160 28.71 -8.14 3.24
N LEU A 161 29.89 -7.56 3.03
CA LEU A 161 30.03 -6.15 2.63
C LEU A 161 29.52 -5.89 1.21
N PHE A 162 29.51 -6.90 0.34
CA PHE A 162 29.02 -6.76 -1.03
C PHE A 162 27.52 -6.40 -1.07
N ASP A 163 26.72 -6.99 -0.18
CA ASP A 163 25.28 -6.71 -0.10
C ASP A 163 25.02 -5.26 0.30
N VAL A 164 25.87 -4.69 1.16
CA VAL A 164 25.83 -3.27 1.54
C VAL A 164 26.10 -2.38 0.33
N TRP A 165 27.10 -2.72 -0.50
CA TRP A 165 27.40 -1.97 -1.73
C TRP A 165 26.24 -2.03 -2.74
N ILE A 166 25.60 -3.19 -2.89
CA ILE A 166 24.40 -3.32 -3.75
C ILE A 166 23.30 -2.41 -3.25
N VAL A 167 23.01 -2.41 -1.94
CA VAL A 167 21.94 -1.60 -1.36
C VAL A 167 22.24 -0.10 -1.52
N LEU A 168 23.49 0.33 -1.37
CA LEU A 168 23.89 1.70 -1.66
C LEU A 168 23.69 2.06 -3.14
N ALA A 169 24.09 1.18 -4.07
CA ALA A 169 23.91 1.41 -5.50
C ALA A 169 22.43 1.51 -5.90
N ILE A 170 21.59 0.58 -5.40
CA ILE A 170 20.13 0.62 -5.61
C ILE A 170 19.52 1.84 -4.93
N GLY A 171 20.00 2.25 -3.76
CA GLY A 171 19.56 3.46 -3.06
C GLY A 171 19.82 4.72 -3.87
N VAL A 172 21.01 4.84 -4.48
CA VAL A 172 21.35 5.95 -5.40
C VAL A 172 20.44 5.93 -6.63
N PHE A 173 20.21 4.75 -7.22
CA PHE A 173 19.30 4.62 -8.36
C PHE A 173 17.86 5.02 -7.98
N GLY A 174 17.38 4.56 -6.83
CA GLY A 174 16.08 4.93 -6.27
C GLY A 174 15.96 6.45 -6.02
N PHE A 175 17.03 7.10 -5.57
CA PHE A 175 17.06 8.55 -5.43
C PHE A 175 16.90 9.27 -6.77
N VAL A 176 17.57 8.78 -7.84
CA VAL A 176 17.40 9.32 -9.20
C VAL A 176 15.95 9.14 -9.69
N PHE A 177 15.35 7.96 -9.50
CA PHE A 177 13.95 7.71 -9.88
C PHE A 177 12.97 8.58 -9.12
N SER A 178 13.20 8.77 -7.82
CA SER A 178 12.39 9.68 -7.00
C SER A 178 12.49 11.12 -7.51
N ARG A 179 13.68 11.58 -7.95
CA ARG A 179 13.87 12.90 -8.57
C ARG A 179 13.18 13.04 -9.92
N LEU A 180 13.05 11.95 -10.67
CA LEU A 180 12.31 11.90 -11.93
C LEU A 180 10.78 11.83 -11.74
N GLY A 181 10.30 11.80 -10.49
CA GLY A 181 8.87 11.78 -10.16
C GLY A 181 8.24 10.38 -10.18
N PHE A 182 9.06 9.32 -10.21
CA PHE A 182 8.56 7.96 -10.03
C PHE A 182 8.31 7.70 -8.55
N GLU A 183 7.11 7.21 -8.23
CA GLU A 183 6.80 6.74 -6.88
C GLU A 183 7.52 5.40 -6.61
N PRO A 184 8.22 5.25 -5.47
CA PRO A 184 8.87 3.99 -5.10
C PRO A 184 7.90 2.81 -4.95
N ALA A 185 6.64 3.10 -4.58
CA ALA A 185 5.63 2.08 -4.32
C ALA A 185 5.28 1.24 -5.58
N PRO A 186 4.93 1.83 -6.73
CA PRO A 186 4.78 1.10 -7.99
C PRO A 186 6.02 0.31 -8.44
N LEU A 187 7.23 0.84 -8.20
CA LEU A 187 8.48 0.15 -8.54
C LEU A 187 8.64 -1.15 -7.75
N LEU A 188 8.44 -1.09 -6.43
CA LEU A 188 8.47 -2.26 -5.56
C LEU A 188 7.38 -3.27 -5.94
N LEU A 189 6.16 -2.81 -6.20
CA LEU A 189 5.07 -3.64 -6.70
C LEU A 189 5.46 -4.34 -8.00
N GLY A 190 6.04 -3.63 -8.97
CA GLY A 190 6.48 -4.21 -10.24
C GLY A 190 7.56 -5.26 -10.08
N ILE A 191 8.51 -5.07 -9.16
CA ILE A 191 9.59 -6.04 -8.89
C ILE A 191 9.02 -7.32 -8.28
N VAL A 192 8.11 -7.21 -7.31
CA VAL A 192 7.53 -8.38 -6.63
C VAL A 192 6.51 -9.09 -7.52
N LEU A 193 5.63 -8.34 -8.19
CA LEU A 193 4.55 -8.89 -9.01
C LEU A 193 5.02 -9.31 -10.40
N GLY A 194 6.10 -8.75 -10.93
CA GLY A 194 6.59 -9.02 -12.28
C GLY A 194 6.73 -10.52 -12.59
N PRO A 195 7.48 -11.28 -11.78
CA PRO A 195 7.63 -12.72 -11.96
C PRO A 195 6.28 -13.46 -11.91
N MET A 196 5.42 -13.11 -10.95
CA MET A 196 4.10 -13.72 -10.80
C MET A 196 3.21 -13.45 -12.01
N VAL A 197 3.22 -12.22 -12.53
CA VAL A 197 2.47 -11.83 -13.73
C VAL A 197 2.98 -12.58 -14.94
N GLU A 198 4.29 -12.66 -15.13
CA GLU A 198 4.90 -13.39 -16.25
C GLU A 198 4.56 -14.88 -16.21
N GLU A 199 4.69 -15.52 -15.05
CA GLU A 199 4.41 -16.94 -14.87
C GLU A 199 2.93 -17.25 -15.15
N ASN A 200 2.02 -16.46 -14.58
CA ASN A 200 0.58 -16.63 -14.80
C ASN A 200 0.17 -16.30 -16.25
N PHE A 201 0.78 -15.30 -16.88
CA PHE A 201 0.57 -14.97 -18.28
C PHE A 201 1.03 -16.10 -19.20
N ARG A 202 2.23 -16.64 -18.96
CA ARG A 202 2.78 -17.79 -19.68
C ARG A 202 1.89 -19.01 -19.51
N ARG A 203 1.45 -19.30 -18.28
CA ARG A 203 0.53 -20.41 -17.97
C ARG A 203 -0.81 -20.26 -18.69
N ALA A 204 -1.38 -19.06 -18.71
CA ALA A 204 -2.62 -18.77 -19.42
C ALA A 204 -2.48 -19.01 -20.93
N LEU A 205 -1.38 -18.54 -21.55
CA LEU A 205 -1.12 -18.75 -22.97
C LEU A 205 -0.83 -20.21 -23.32
N LEU A 206 -0.14 -20.95 -22.46
CA LEU A 206 0.09 -22.38 -22.66
C LEU A 206 -1.24 -23.16 -22.62
N LEU A 207 -2.12 -22.82 -21.68
CA LEU A 207 -3.46 -23.42 -21.59
C LEU A 207 -4.36 -23.02 -22.77
N SER A 208 -4.19 -21.82 -23.33
CA SER A 208 -4.92 -21.35 -24.52
C SER A 208 -4.28 -21.74 -25.85
N ARG A 209 -3.17 -22.49 -25.84
CA ARG A 209 -2.38 -22.82 -27.04
C ARG A 209 -1.94 -21.58 -27.84
N GLY A 210 -1.65 -20.48 -27.15
CA GLY A 210 -1.20 -19.22 -27.74
C GLY A 210 -2.31 -18.26 -28.17
N ASP A 211 -3.58 -18.61 -27.95
CA ASP A 211 -4.69 -17.72 -28.27
C ASP A 211 -4.85 -16.60 -27.23
N MET A 212 -4.64 -15.35 -27.66
CA MET A 212 -4.79 -14.14 -26.84
C MET A 212 -6.26 -13.76 -26.59
N THR A 213 -7.21 -14.32 -27.33
CA THR A 213 -8.64 -14.03 -27.12
C THR A 213 -9.16 -14.59 -25.79
N VAL A 214 -8.42 -15.47 -25.13
CA VAL A 214 -8.76 -16.06 -23.82
C VAL A 214 -8.94 -15.02 -22.72
N PHE A 215 -8.28 -13.86 -22.83
CA PHE A 215 -8.49 -12.77 -21.88
C PHE A 215 -9.88 -12.11 -22.01
N LEU A 216 -10.56 -12.25 -23.14
CA LEU A 216 -11.90 -11.71 -23.40
C LEU A 216 -12.99 -12.79 -23.34
N THR A 217 -12.69 -14.02 -23.73
CA THR A 217 -13.68 -15.12 -23.77
C THR A 217 -13.95 -15.73 -22.39
N ARG A 218 -13.00 -15.68 -21.46
CA ARG A 218 -13.23 -16.10 -20.07
C ARG A 218 -14.10 -15.06 -19.34
N PRO A 219 -15.26 -15.42 -18.78
CA PRO A 219 -16.23 -14.46 -18.24
C PRO A 219 -15.66 -13.57 -17.12
N ILE A 220 -14.84 -14.14 -16.22
CA ILE A 220 -14.21 -13.37 -15.12
C ILE A 220 -13.15 -12.41 -15.67
N SER A 221 -12.26 -12.89 -16.54
CA SER A 221 -11.23 -12.07 -17.17
C SER A 221 -11.85 -10.96 -18.01
N GLY A 222 -12.85 -11.28 -18.84
CA GLY A 222 -13.54 -10.32 -19.69
C GLY A 222 -14.27 -9.23 -18.89
N VAL A 223 -14.92 -9.57 -17.78
CA VAL A 223 -15.52 -8.57 -16.88
C VAL A 223 -14.45 -7.67 -16.26
N CYS A 224 -13.36 -8.24 -15.71
CA CYS A 224 -12.27 -7.45 -15.15
C CYS A 224 -11.61 -6.53 -16.19
N MET A 225 -11.35 -7.04 -17.40
CA MET A 225 -10.78 -6.27 -18.50
C MET A 225 -11.71 -5.12 -18.91
N THR A 226 -13.01 -5.39 -19.04
CA THR A 226 -14.02 -4.39 -19.41
C THR A 226 -14.11 -3.30 -18.34
N VAL A 227 -14.17 -3.67 -17.06
CA VAL A 227 -14.17 -2.71 -15.94
C VAL A 227 -12.89 -1.88 -15.94
N ALA A 228 -11.73 -2.50 -16.16
CA ALA A 228 -10.46 -1.78 -16.26
C ALA A 228 -10.46 -0.77 -17.42
N PHE A 229 -10.93 -1.17 -18.62
CA PHE A 229 -11.07 -0.27 -19.76
C PHE A 229 -12.04 0.88 -19.49
N ILE A 230 -13.16 0.63 -18.81
CA ILE A 230 -14.12 1.67 -18.42
C ILE A 230 -13.48 2.67 -17.45
N ILE A 231 -12.76 2.18 -16.43
CA ILE A 231 -12.08 3.04 -15.45
C ILE A 231 -11.02 3.90 -16.14
N VAL A 232 -10.16 3.28 -16.95
CA VAL A 232 -9.12 3.99 -17.70
C VAL A 232 -9.74 5.01 -18.67
N GLY A 233 -10.77 4.59 -19.41
CA GLY A 233 -11.52 5.47 -20.32
C GLY A 233 -12.16 6.65 -19.59
N PHE A 234 -12.76 6.42 -18.43
CA PHE A 234 -13.34 7.47 -17.59
C PHE A 234 -12.28 8.44 -17.04
N VAL A 235 -11.13 7.94 -16.61
CA VAL A 235 -10.00 8.76 -16.15
C VAL A 235 -9.47 9.62 -17.30
N ILE A 236 -9.26 9.05 -18.48
CA ILE A 236 -8.80 9.78 -19.67
C ILE A 236 -9.84 10.82 -20.08
N TYR A 237 -11.12 10.45 -20.18
CA TYR A 237 -12.22 11.34 -20.53
C TYR A 237 -12.31 12.53 -19.57
N ARG A 238 -12.27 12.27 -18.25
CA ARG A 238 -12.23 13.34 -17.24
C ARG A 238 -10.99 14.21 -17.36
N ARG A 239 -9.82 13.64 -17.63
CA ARG A 239 -8.56 14.40 -17.81
C ARG A 239 -8.63 15.31 -19.04
N VAL A 240 -9.22 14.84 -20.14
CA VAL A 240 -9.41 15.61 -21.37
C VAL A 240 -10.43 16.74 -21.18
N ILE A 241 -11.57 16.49 -20.55
CA ILE A 241 -12.59 17.53 -20.29
C ILE A 241 -12.08 18.58 -19.30
N ARG A 242 -11.38 18.17 -18.25
CA ARG A 242 -10.83 19.09 -17.25
C ARG A 242 -9.73 19.99 -17.83
N ARG A 243 -8.97 19.49 -18.82
CA ARG A 243 -8.07 20.33 -19.63
C ARG A 243 -8.83 21.34 -20.50
N LYS A 244 -9.93 20.94 -21.15
CA LYS A 244 -10.76 21.85 -21.96
C LYS A 244 -11.44 22.96 -21.12
N GLY A 245 -11.78 22.69 -19.86
CA GLY A 245 -12.32 23.69 -18.93
C GLY A 245 -11.32 24.76 -18.51
N LEU A 246 -10.03 24.42 -18.36
CA LEU A 246 -8.98 25.38 -17.99
C LEU A 246 -8.58 26.30 -19.15
N VAL A 247 -8.60 25.81 -20.40
CA VAL A 247 -8.31 26.63 -21.59
C VAL A 247 -9.41 27.68 -21.84
N LYS A 248 -10.67 27.40 -21.45
CA LYS A 248 -11.78 28.33 -21.64
C LYS A 248 -11.81 29.49 -20.64
N VAL A 249 -11.11 29.37 -19.50
CA VAL A 249 -11.03 30.42 -18.46
C VAL A 249 -9.87 31.40 -18.71
N GLN A 250 -8.87 31.02 -19.52
CA GLN A 250 -7.78 31.92 -19.93
C GLN A 250 -8.07 32.73 -21.20
N SER A 251 -9.24 32.52 -21.82
CA SER A 251 -9.65 33.17 -23.09
C SER A 251 -10.83 34.13 -22.94
N ASN A 252 -11.33 34.36 -21.72
CA ASN A 252 -12.32 35.38 -21.37
C ASN A 252 -11.70 36.33 -20.33
#